data_AF-A0A8J6I8R9-F1
#
_entry.id   AF-A0A8J6I8R9-F1
#
_cell.length_a   1.000
_cell.length_b   1.000
_cell.length_c   1.000
_cell.angle_alpha   90.00
_cell.angle_beta   90.00
_cell.angle_gamma   90.00
#
_symmetry.space_group_name_H-M   'P 1'
#
loop_
_entity.id
_entity.type
_entity.pdbx_description
1 polymer ?
#
loop_
_entity_poly.entity_id
_entity_poly.type
_entity_poly.pdbx_seq_one_letter_code
_entity_poly.pdbx_strand_id
1 'polypeptide(L)'
;MKRLIVRLTAVVSCAVALIALSAVAHAEAEQPGLPGGSSTCIHPVAYFDLGNVLVDSHDFTKMKYMPEAQRYVRRLKARQVTMGLIVNIPVKWGTSDQERVDKLKEFIASGWIGDTPFDWTPFEGRIILPRTDGERKPAPAMFERGLEWAAPCEAVYQGEDLEELDAAGRAGLRTYHVGQPDQPYFMPVRQL
;
A
#
# COMPACT_ATOMS: atom_id res chain seq x y z
N MET A 1 -7.51 65.11 28.77
CA MET A 1 -8.80 65.04 29.50
C MET A 1 -9.07 63.56 29.75
N LYS A 2 -8.94 63.08 31.01
CA LYS A 2 -10.05 62.81 31.95
C LYS A 2 -11.01 61.72 31.39
N ARG A 3 -11.24 60.54 31.97
CA ARG A 3 -11.10 60.03 33.34
C ARG A 3 -11.13 58.49 33.39
N LEU A 4 -10.37 57.96 34.33
CA LEU A 4 -10.46 56.67 35.00
C LEU A 4 -11.79 56.57 35.79
N ILE A 5 -12.51 55.44 35.74
CA ILE A 5 -13.39 55.00 36.85
C ILE A 5 -13.18 53.50 37.08
N VAL A 6 -12.53 53.23 38.20
CA VAL A 6 -12.45 51.95 38.92
C VAL A 6 -13.69 51.85 39.81
N ARG A 7 -14.37 50.69 39.85
CA ARG A 7 -15.08 50.25 41.06
C ARG A 7 -14.91 48.75 41.28
N LEU A 8 -14.18 48.46 42.35
CA LEU A 8 -14.11 47.21 43.11
C LEU A 8 -15.48 46.93 43.76
N THR A 9 -15.93 45.68 43.71
CA THR A 9 -16.73 45.10 44.80
C THR A 9 -16.38 43.63 44.93
N ALA A 10 -15.72 43.32 46.05
CA ALA A 10 -15.47 41.97 46.53
C ALA A 10 -16.70 41.48 47.31
N VAL A 11 -17.11 40.23 47.12
CA VAL A 11 -17.85 39.48 48.13
C VAL A 11 -17.20 38.11 48.27
N VAL A 12 -16.77 37.83 49.49
CA VAL A 12 -16.16 36.60 50.00
C VAL A 12 -17.27 35.64 50.43
N SER A 13 -17.18 34.37 50.04
CA SER A 13 -17.58 33.17 50.82
C SER A 13 -17.72 31.98 49.88
N CYS A 14 -17.56 30.73 50.29
CA CYS A 14 -16.81 30.09 51.36
C CYS A 14 -16.83 28.61 50.93
N ALA A 15 -15.67 27.97 51.04
CA ALA A 15 -15.39 26.54 50.93
C ALA A 15 -16.56 25.55 50.73
N VAL A 16 -16.45 24.71 49.69
CA VAL A 16 -16.46 23.25 49.89
C VAL A 16 -15.42 22.63 48.96
N ALA A 17 -14.36 22.10 49.56
CA ALA A 17 -13.43 21.20 48.89
C ALA A 17 -14.11 19.83 48.77
N LEU A 18 -14.45 19.44 47.54
CA LEU A 18 -14.74 18.05 47.20
C LEU A 18 -13.67 17.59 46.22
N ILE A 19 -12.64 16.96 46.79
CA ILE A 19 -11.65 16.17 46.07
C ILE A 19 -12.40 14.95 45.54
N ALA A 20 -12.83 15.02 44.28
CA ALA A 20 -13.17 13.81 43.52
C ALA A 20 -11.92 13.46 42.72
N LEU A 21 -11.14 12.52 43.26
CA LEU A 21 -10.15 11.76 42.50
C LEU A 21 -10.91 11.05 41.38
N SER A 22 -10.88 11.62 40.17
CA SER A 22 -11.15 10.85 38.96
C SER A 22 -10.00 9.88 38.80
N ALA A 23 -10.14 8.69 39.39
CA ALA A 23 -9.31 7.56 39.04
C ALA A 23 -9.43 7.39 37.52
N VAL A 24 -8.39 7.79 36.81
CA VAL A 24 -8.22 7.47 35.40
C VAL A 24 -8.07 5.96 35.37
N ALA A 25 -9.20 5.27 35.23
CA ALA A 25 -9.23 3.88 34.84
C ALA A 25 -8.56 3.84 33.47
N HIS A 26 -7.25 3.60 33.48
CA HIS A 26 -6.55 3.03 32.36
C HIS A 26 -7.18 1.66 32.20
N ALA A 27 -8.27 1.60 31.46
CA ALA A 27 -8.55 0.41 30.69
C ALA A 27 -7.33 0.28 29.77
N GLU A 28 -6.34 -0.47 30.21
CA GLU A 28 -5.47 -1.19 29.30
C GLU A 28 -6.43 -1.92 28.39
N ALA A 29 -6.63 -1.36 27.19
CA ALA A 29 -7.17 -2.12 26.10
C ALA A 29 -6.22 -3.31 25.99
N GLU A 30 -6.69 -4.44 26.48
CA GLU A 30 -6.09 -5.75 26.27
C GLU A 30 -5.99 -5.89 24.76
N GLN A 31 -4.83 -5.49 24.22
CA GLN A 31 -4.53 -5.70 22.82
C GLN A 31 -4.64 -7.20 22.64
N PRO A 32 -5.48 -7.71 21.72
CA PRO A 32 -5.46 -9.12 21.40
C PRO A 32 -4.02 -9.42 21.00
N GLY A 33 -3.32 -10.16 21.87
CA GLY A 33 -1.95 -10.57 21.65
C GLY A 33 -1.90 -11.18 20.26
N LEU A 34 -1.04 -10.63 19.40
CA LEU A 34 -0.69 -11.26 18.14
C LEU A 34 -0.39 -12.72 18.46
N PRO A 35 -1.10 -13.69 17.84
CA PRO A 35 -0.79 -15.08 18.10
C PRO A 35 0.68 -15.28 17.75
N GLY A 36 1.48 -15.53 18.78
CA GLY A 36 2.85 -16.00 18.71
C GLY A 36 2.84 -17.41 18.14
N GLY A 37 2.50 -17.53 16.87
CA GLY A 37 2.75 -18.67 16.03
C GLY A 37 3.86 -18.28 15.07
N SER A 38 4.94 -19.06 15.06
CA SER A 38 5.89 -19.06 13.95
C SER A 38 5.11 -19.38 12.67
N SER A 39 4.64 -18.35 11.98
CA SER A 39 4.08 -18.48 10.65
C SER A 39 5.25 -18.66 9.71
N THR A 40 5.62 -19.91 9.46
CA THR A 40 6.57 -20.23 8.40
C THR A 40 5.89 -19.81 7.10
N CYS A 41 6.46 -18.82 6.40
CA CYS A 41 5.89 -18.39 5.13
C CYS A 41 5.89 -19.57 4.15
N ILE A 42 4.70 -19.92 3.66
CA ILE A 42 4.51 -21.03 2.71
C ILE A 42 4.97 -20.61 1.30
N HIS A 43 4.80 -19.33 0.96
CA HIS A 43 5.22 -18.73 -0.30
C HIS A 43 5.77 -17.31 -0.07
N PRO A 44 6.69 -16.83 -0.92
CA PRO A 44 7.02 -15.42 -1.00
C PRO A 44 5.79 -14.57 -1.34
N VAL A 45 5.85 -13.29 -0.96
CA VAL A 45 4.88 -12.30 -1.40
C VAL A 45 5.28 -11.81 -2.79
N ALA A 46 4.35 -11.89 -3.76
CA ALA A 46 4.57 -11.43 -5.13
C ALA A 46 4.02 -10.00 -5.31
N TYR A 47 4.93 -9.04 -5.43
CA TYR A 47 4.64 -7.67 -5.83
C TYR A 47 4.79 -7.50 -7.34
N PHE A 48 3.93 -6.66 -7.93
CA PHE A 48 3.96 -6.32 -9.35
C PHE A 48 3.97 -4.81 -9.53
N ASP A 49 4.61 -4.34 -10.59
CA ASP A 49 4.12 -3.11 -11.21
C ASP A 49 2.72 -3.34 -11.81
N LEU A 50 2.00 -2.26 -12.11
CA LEU A 50 0.69 -2.33 -12.73
C LEU A 50 0.76 -2.10 -14.25
N GLY A 51 1.27 -0.93 -14.65
CA GLY A 51 1.34 -0.53 -16.06
C GLY A 51 2.34 -1.38 -16.81
N ASN A 52 1.98 -1.81 -18.02
CA ASN A 52 2.76 -2.67 -18.91
C ASN A 52 3.28 -4.00 -18.31
N VAL A 53 2.79 -4.36 -17.12
CA VAL A 53 3.00 -5.65 -16.46
C VAL A 53 1.70 -6.42 -16.34
N LEU A 54 0.71 -5.86 -15.64
CA LEU A 54 -0.61 -6.49 -15.51
C LEU A 54 -1.65 -5.84 -16.43
N VAL A 55 -1.52 -4.54 -16.68
CA VAL A 55 -2.40 -3.73 -17.53
C VAL A 55 -1.62 -3.16 -18.70
N ASP A 56 -2.10 -3.38 -19.92
CA ASP A 56 -1.61 -2.70 -21.12
C ASP A 56 -1.95 -1.22 -21.01
N SER A 57 -0.92 -0.40 -20.77
CA SER A 57 -1.05 1.02 -20.48
C SER A 57 -0.40 1.92 -21.54
N HIS A 58 -0.12 1.38 -22.74
CA HIS A 58 0.39 2.17 -23.86
C HIS A 58 -0.60 3.24 -24.32
N ASP A 59 -1.90 2.98 -24.15
CA ASP A 59 -2.99 3.93 -24.35
C ASP A 59 -3.93 3.89 -23.15
N PHE A 60 -3.86 4.91 -22.29
CA PHE A 60 -4.68 5.02 -21.09
C PHE A 60 -6.19 5.15 -21.35
N THR A 61 -6.62 5.30 -22.61
CA THR A 61 -8.06 5.28 -22.97
C THR A 61 -8.52 3.90 -23.45
N LYS A 62 -7.59 2.95 -23.60
CA LYS A 62 -7.80 1.61 -24.18
C LYS A 62 -7.05 0.54 -23.39
N MET A 63 -7.16 0.61 -22.07
CA MET A 63 -6.52 -0.33 -21.15
C MET A 63 -7.22 -1.69 -21.15
N LYS A 64 -6.43 -2.74 -21.03
CA LYS A 64 -6.85 -4.13 -20.89
C LYS A 64 -5.76 -4.90 -20.15
N TYR A 65 -5.99 -6.16 -19.84
CA TYR A 65 -4.90 -6.99 -19.31
C TYR A 65 -3.75 -7.11 -20.31
N MET A 66 -2.50 -7.11 -19.81
CA MET A 66 -1.38 -7.64 -20.57
C MET A 66 -1.62 -9.11 -20.92
N PRO A 67 -1.02 -9.63 -22.02
CA PRO A 67 -1.08 -11.04 -22.33
C PRO A 67 -0.74 -11.89 -21.12
N GLU A 68 -1.59 -12.87 -20.82
CA GLU A 68 -1.42 -13.82 -19.72
C GLU A 68 -1.53 -13.31 -18.28
N ALA A 69 -1.59 -11.99 -18.07
CA ALA A 69 -1.67 -11.39 -16.73
C ALA A 69 -2.88 -11.91 -15.94
N GLN A 70 -4.08 -11.84 -16.52
CA GLN A 70 -5.29 -12.30 -15.85
C GLN A 70 -5.22 -13.80 -15.48
N ARG A 71 -4.70 -14.63 -16.39
CA ARG A 71 -4.55 -16.07 -16.15
C ARG A 71 -3.51 -16.35 -15.06
N TYR A 72 -2.42 -15.60 -15.04
CA TYR A 72 -1.35 -15.74 -14.07
C TYR A 72 -1.80 -15.34 -12.65
N VAL A 73 -2.45 -14.19 -12.50
CA VAL A 73 -3.04 -13.73 -11.21
C VAL A 73 -4.03 -14.77 -10.67
N ARG A 74 -4.92 -15.31 -11.52
CA ARG A 74 -5.83 -16.40 -11.11
C ARG A 74 -5.10 -17.63 -10.61
N ARG A 75 -3.97 -18.01 -11.24
CA ARG A 75 -3.16 -19.15 -10.80
C ARG A 75 -2.47 -18.90 -9.45
N LEU A 76 -1.97 -17.70 -9.22
CA LEU A 76 -1.40 -17.31 -7.92
C LEU A 76 -2.46 -17.33 -6.82
N LYS A 77 -3.64 -16.77 -7.10
CA LYS A 77 -4.81 -16.81 -6.19
C LYS A 77 -5.20 -18.24 -5.84
N ALA A 78 -5.28 -19.14 -6.84
CA ALA A 78 -5.61 -20.55 -6.63
C ALA A 78 -4.54 -21.32 -5.82
N ARG A 79 -3.31 -20.80 -5.75
CA ARG A 79 -2.20 -21.33 -4.94
C ARG A 79 -2.03 -20.59 -3.62
N GLN A 80 -2.94 -19.67 -3.28
CA GLN A 80 -2.90 -18.88 -2.05
C GLN A 80 -1.59 -18.08 -1.90
N VAL A 81 -0.98 -17.70 -3.03
CA VAL A 81 0.17 -16.79 -3.03
C VAL A 81 -0.33 -15.39 -2.69
N THR A 82 0.26 -14.77 -1.66
CA THR A 82 -0.01 -13.38 -1.30
C THR A 82 0.51 -12.46 -2.39
N MET A 83 -0.33 -11.54 -2.85
CA MET A 83 0.01 -10.60 -3.93
C MET A 83 -0.11 -9.15 -3.46
N GLY A 84 0.67 -8.27 -4.08
CA GLY A 84 0.61 -6.84 -3.86
C GLY A 84 0.98 -6.07 -5.12
N LEU A 85 0.78 -4.75 -5.09
CA LEU A 85 1.16 -3.84 -6.16
C LEU A 85 2.11 -2.78 -5.61
N ILE A 86 3.11 -2.38 -6.41
CA ILE A 86 3.97 -1.22 -6.14
C ILE A 86 3.87 -0.30 -7.35
N VAL A 87 3.08 0.77 -7.25
CA VAL A 87 2.64 1.53 -8.43
C VAL A 87 2.96 3.01 -8.29
N ASN A 88 3.58 3.56 -9.35
CA ASN A 88 3.75 5.00 -9.48
C ASN A 88 2.43 5.67 -9.91
N ILE A 89 1.92 6.58 -9.08
CA ILE A 89 0.77 7.45 -9.43
C ILE A 89 1.08 8.90 -9.06
N PRO A 90 0.42 9.89 -9.68
CA PRO A 90 0.54 11.27 -9.24
C PRO A 90 0.14 11.42 -7.77
N VAL A 91 1.04 11.96 -6.94
CA VAL A 91 0.78 12.11 -5.50
C VAL A 91 -0.43 13.00 -5.24
N LYS A 92 -0.66 13.99 -6.11
CA LYS A 92 -1.84 14.87 -6.09
C LYS A 92 -3.19 14.17 -6.26
N TRP A 93 -3.23 12.87 -6.56
CA TRP A 93 -4.48 12.12 -6.67
C TRP A 93 -5.21 11.94 -5.34
N GLY A 94 -4.54 12.08 -4.20
CA GLY A 94 -5.20 12.00 -2.91
C GLY A 94 -4.30 12.42 -1.76
N THR A 95 -4.94 12.80 -0.65
CA THR A 95 -4.27 13.20 0.60
C THR A 95 -3.99 12.02 1.52
N SER A 96 -4.63 10.87 1.27
CA SER A 96 -4.42 9.60 2.01
C SER A 96 -4.04 8.45 1.08
N ASP A 97 -3.52 7.35 1.65
CA ASP A 97 -3.22 6.12 0.88
C ASP A 97 -4.51 5.56 0.25
N GLN A 98 -5.64 5.59 0.97
CA GLN A 98 -6.92 5.07 0.46
C GLN A 98 -7.49 5.91 -0.70
N GLU A 99 -7.49 7.25 -0.59
CA GLU A 99 -7.95 8.13 -1.69
C GLU A 99 -7.14 7.90 -2.96
N ARG A 100 -5.83 7.71 -2.82
CA ARG A 100 -4.91 7.40 -3.91
C ARG A 100 -5.20 6.03 -4.55
N VAL A 101 -5.51 5.01 -3.74
CA VAL A 101 -5.96 3.70 -4.25
C VAL A 101 -7.28 3.83 -4.99
N ASP A 102 -8.26 4.53 -4.44
CA ASP A 102 -9.57 4.69 -5.07
C ASP A 102 -9.47 5.43 -6.41
N LYS A 103 -8.64 6.48 -6.48
CA LYS A 103 -8.34 7.17 -7.73
C LYS A 103 -7.61 6.32 -8.76
N LEU A 104 -6.69 5.46 -8.32
CA LEU A 104 -6.06 4.48 -9.22
C LEU A 104 -7.10 3.52 -9.80
N LYS A 105 -8.00 2.97 -8.97
CA LYS A 105 -9.06 2.07 -9.41
C LYS A 105 -10.01 2.76 -10.39
N GLU A 106 -10.43 3.99 -10.09
CA GLU A 106 -11.27 4.82 -10.97
C GLU A 106 -10.57 5.08 -12.32
N PHE A 107 -9.29 5.46 -12.30
CA PHE A 107 -8.50 5.71 -13.50
C PHE A 107 -8.44 4.48 -14.41
N ILE A 108 -8.08 3.31 -13.86
CA ILE A 108 -8.04 2.05 -14.62
C ILE A 108 -9.43 1.70 -15.17
N ALA A 109 -10.48 1.82 -14.37
CA ALA A 109 -11.84 1.53 -14.82
C ALA A 109 -12.30 2.46 -15.95
N SER A 110 -11.93 3.74 -15.90
CA SER A 110 -12.37 4.75 -16.87
C SER A 110 -11.82 4.54 -18.28
N GLY A 111 -10.64 3.95 -18.41
CA GLY A 111 -10.01 3.65 -19.70
C GLY A 111 -10.11 2.17 -20.10
N TRP A 112 -10.86 1.35 -19.36
CA TRP A 112 -10.90 -0.08 -19.57
C TRP A 112 -11.75 -0.48 -20.78
N ILE A 113 -11.17 -1.27 -21.69
CA ILE A 113 -11.85 -1.85 -22.87
C ILE A 113 -11.83 -3.37 -22.89
N GLY A 114 -11.25 -4.02 -21.87
CA GLY A 114 -11.22 -5.47 -21.79
C GLY A 114 -12.58 -6.06 -21.40
N ASP A 115 -12.92 -7.23 -21.94
CA ASP A 115 -14.22 -7.89 -21.72
C ASP A 115 -14.53 -8.19 -20.24
N THR A 116 -13.50 -8.34 -19.42
CA THR A 116 -13.62 -8.52 -17.97
C THR A 116 -12.91 -7.37 -17.26
N PRO A 117 -13.52 -6.73 -16.24
CA PRO A 117 -12.85 -5.72 -15.43
C PRO A 117 -11.54 -6.21 -14.78
N PHE A 118 -10.70 -5.27 -14.37
CA PHE A 118 -9.52 -5.59 -13.58
C PHE A 118 -9.91 -6.16 -12.21
N ASP A 119 -9.41 -7.35 -11.86
CA ASP A 119 -9.68 -8.02 -10.57
C ASP A 119 -8.75 -7.45 -9.50
N TRP A 120 -9.29 -6.55 -8.68
CA TRP A 120 -8.56 -5.92 -7.58
C TRP A 120 -8.45 -6.79 -6.33
N THR A 121 -9.33 -7.79 -6.17
CA THR A 121 -9.46 -8.59 -4.93
C THR A 121 -8.14 -9.19 -4.43
N PRO A 122 -7.25 -9.72 -5.29
CA PRO A 122 -5.97 -10.29 -4.83
C PRO A 122 -5.00 -9.29 -4.22
N PHE A 123 -5.20 -7.99 -4.46
CA PHE A 123 -4.28 -6.92 -4.08
C PHE A 123 -4.82 -6.04 -2.95
N GLU A 124 -6.06 -6.28 -2.50
CA GLU A 124 -6.68 -5.46 -1.46
C GLU A 124 -5.86 -5.47 -0.16
N GLY A 125 -5.64 -4.28 0.40
CA GLY A 125 -4.76 -4.09 1.56
C GLY A 125 -3.26 -4.20 1.28
N ARG A 126 -2.83 -4.42 0.02
CA ARG A 126 -1.41 -4.57 -0.37
C ARG A 126 -1.05 -3.77 -1.61
N ILE A 127 -1.59 -2.56 -1.75
CA ILE A 127 -1.25 -1.60 -2.81
C ILE A 127 -0.36 -0.50 -2.21
N ILE A 128 0.88 -0.45 -2.65
CA ILE A 128 1.88 0.53 -2.22
C ILE A 128 1.98 1.62 -3.27
N LEU A 129 1.75 2.86 -2.84
CA LEU A 129 1.72 4.06 -3.67
C LEU A 129 2.67 5.11 -3.07
N PRO A 130 3.23 6.03 -3.88
CA PRO A 130 4.10 7.09 -3.38
C PRO A 130 3.29 8.05 -2.50
N ARG A 131 3.85 8.42 -1.34
CA ARG A 131 3.30 9.47 -0.46
C ARG A 131 3.85 10.85 -0.80
N THR A 132 5.02 10.90 -1.45
CA THR A 132 5.65 12.11 -1.97
C THR A 132 6.24 11.84 -3.35
N ASP A 133 6.51 12.88 -4.14
CA ASP A 133 7.10 12.68 -5.46
C ASP A 133 8.49 12.04 -5.37
N GLY A 134 9.21 12.25 -4.26
CA GLY A 134 10.51 11.63 -3.99
C GLY A 134 10.44 10.14 -3.65
N GLU A 135 9.25 9.59 -3.35
CA GLU A 135 9.06 8.16 -3.15
C GLU A 135 8.75 7.41 -4.45
N ARG A 136 8.53 8.12 -5.57
CA ARG A 136 8.21 7.48 -6.84
C ARG A 136 9.36 6.56 -7.27
N LYS A 137 9.03 5.35 -7.74
CA LYS A 137 10.02 4.44 -8.34
C LYS A 137 10.80 5.19 -9.43
N PRO A 138 12.14 5.04 -9.52
CA PRO A 138 12.96 4.00 -8.87
C PRO A 138 13.47 4.33 -7.45
N ALA A 139 12.93 5.34 -6.75
CA ALA A 139 13.31 5.57 -5.35
C ALA A 139 12.99 4.33 -4.47
N PRO A 140 13.82 4.02 -3.44
CA PRO A 140 13.74 2.75 -2.72
C PRO A 140 12.55 2.65 -1.76
N ALA A 141 12.00 3.78 -1.31
CA ALA A 141 11.04 3.85 -0.20
C ALA A 141 9.79 2.98 -0.37
N MET A 142 9.31 2.79 -1.61
CA MET A 142 8.18 1.91 -1.87
C MET A 142 8.55 0.42 -1.83
N PHE A 143 9.74 0.06 -2.32
CA PHE A 143 10.25 -1.31 -2.26
C PHE A 143 10.56 -1.72 -0.82
N GLU A 144 11.18 -0.84 -0.03
CA GLU A 144 11.45 -1.05 1.40
C GLU A 144 10.14 -1.32 2.17
N ARG A 145 9.09 -0.51 1.94
CA ARG A 145 7.76 -0.78 2.50
C ARG A 145 7.18 -2.13 2.07
N GLY A 146 7.40 -2.53 0.82
CA GLY A 146 7.00 -3.84 0.31
C GLY A 146 7.70 -4.99 1.03
N LEU A 147 9.00 -4.85 1.26
CA LEU A 147 9.79 -5.82 2.01
C LEU A 147 9.31 -5.93 3.47
N GLU A 148 9.09 -4.79 4.13
CA GLU A 148 8.55 -4.75 5.49
C GLU A 148 7.18 -5.42 5.61
N TRP A 149 6.29 -5.18 4.64
CA TRP A 149 4.94 -5.78 4.62
C TRP A 149 4.93 -7.28 4.28
N ALA A 150 6.00 -7.77 3.66
CA ALA A 150 6.17 -9.19 3.37
C ALA A 150 6.76 -9.96 4.55
N ALA A 151 7.50 -9.31 5.45
CA ALA A 151 8.20 -9.96 6.54
C ALA A 151 7.25 -10.84 7.40
N PRO A 152 7.66 -12.07 7.76
CA PRO A 152 8.99 -12.65 7.58
C PRO A 152 9.22 -13.34 6.23
N CYS A 153 8.30 -13.23 5.26
CA CYS A 153 8.42 -13.87 3.96
C CYS A 153 9.44 -13.15 3.07
N GLU A 154 10.05 -13.89 2.14
CA GLU A 154 10.68 -13.26 0.99
C GLU A 154 9.67 -12.45 0.18
N ALA A 155 10.13 -11.36 -0.42
CA ALA A 155 9.36 -10.54 -1.34
C ALA A 155 9.97 -10.64 -2.75
N VAL A 156 9.11 -10.77 -3.75
CA VAL A 156 9.48 -10.78 -5.17
C VAL A 156 8.83 -9.58 -5.85
N TYR A 157 9.59 -8.79 -6.59
CA TYR A 157 9.06 -7.73 -7.47
C TYR A 157 9.16 -8.14 -8.94
N GLN A 158 8.03 -8.11 -9.65
CA GLN A 158 7.97 -8.35 -11.09
C GLN A 158 7.64 -7.05 -11.82
N GLY A 159 8.54 -6.62 -12.69
CA GLY A 159 8.49 -5.33 -13.39
C GLY A 159 9.15 -5.40 -14.76
N GLU A 160 8.93 -4.39 -15.59
CA GLU A 160 9.48 -4.23 -16.94
C GLU A 160 10.61 -3.19 -17.01
N ASP A 161 10.68 -2.26 -16.06
CA ASP A 161 11.71 -1.23 -16.01
C ASP A 161 12.99 -1.72 -15.28
N LEU A 162 14.14 -1.64 -15.94
CA LEU A 162 15.42 -2.12 -15.40
C LEU A 162 15.95 -1.30 -14.22
N GLU A 163 15.71 0.01 -14.19
CA GLU A 163 16.15 0.87 -13.07
C GLU A 163 15.32 0.57 -11.82
N GLU A 164 14.02 0.32 -11.99
CA GLU A 164 13.15 -0.13 -10.91
C GLU A 164 13.53 -1.52 -10.39
N LEU A 165 13.88 -2.45 -11.28
CA LEU A 165 14.35 -3.79 -10.90
C LEU A 165 15.69 -3.71 -10.13
N ASP A 166 16.63 -2.87 -10.54
CA ASP A 166 17.88 -2.66 -9.78
C ASP A 166 17.59 -2.07 -8.39
N ALA A 167 16.73 -1.05 -8.32
CA ALA A 167 16.35 -0.42 -7.05
C ALA A 167 15.64 -1.41 -6.10
N ALA A 168 14.70 -2.21 -6.60
CA ALA A 168 14.02 -3.25 -5.82
C ALA A 168 15.00 -4.32 -5.31
N GLY A 169 15.97 -4.72 -6.15
CA GLY A 169 17.04 -5.64 -5.77
C GLY A 169 17.91 -5.10 -4.65
N ARG A 170 18.32 -3.84 -4.74
CA ARG A 170 19.11 -3.15 -3.68
C ARG A 170 18.32 -2.98 -2.38
N ALA A 171 17.00 -2.82 -2.46
CA ALA A 171 16.12 -2.79 -1.30
C ALA A 171 15.93 -4.17 -0.65
N GLY A 172 16.38 -5.26 -1.29
CA GLY A 172 16.37 -6.63 -0.75
C GLY A 172 15.26 -7.53 -1.29
N LEU A 173 14.51 -7.09 -2.31
CA LEU A 173 13.53 -7.93 -2.99
C LEU A 173 14.23 -8.80 -4.03
N ARG A 174 13.77 -10.04 -4.22
CA ARG A 174 14.11 -10.78 -5.43
C ARG A 174 13.36 -10.17 -6.61
N THR A 175 13.99 -10.08 -7.79
CA THR A 175 13.40 -9.38 -8.93
C THR A 175 13.18 -10.31 -10.13
N TYR A 176 12.21 -9.96 -10.98
CA TYR A 176 11.93 -10.66 -12.23
C TYR A 176 11.55 -9.67 -13.33
N HIS A 177 12.31 -9.72 -14.42
CA HIS A 177 12.07 -8.88 -15.59
C HIS A 177 11.00 -9.51 -16.49
N VAL A 178 9.79 -8.94 -16.50
CA VAL A 178 8.69 -9.50 -17.30
C VAL A 178 8.88 -9.21 -18.80
N GLY A 179 8.19 -9.99 -19.64
CA GLY A 179 8.10 -9.71 -21.08
C GLY A 179 9.34 -10.00 -21.92
N GLN A 180 10.37 -10.62 -21.35
CA GLN A 180 11.58 -10.99 -22.08
C GLN A 180 11.36 -12.22 -22.99
N PRO A 181 11.95 -12.25 -24.21
CA PRO A 181 11.65 -13.26 -25.22
C PRO A 181 12.09 -14.69 -24.86
N ASP A 182 13.19 -14.82 -24.10
CA ASP A 182 13.83 -16.12 -23.82
C ASP A 182 13.44 -16.72 -22.46
N GLN A 183 12.39 -16.19 -21.82
CA GLN A 183 11.88 -16.69 -20.55
C GLN A 183 10.35 -16.56 -20.45
N PRO A 184 9.70 -17.24 -19.48
CA PRO A 184 8.28 -17.05 -19.24
C PRO A 184 7.92 -15.58 -18.99
N TYR A 185 6.75 -15.12 -19.45
CA TYR A 185 6.37 -13.71 -19.32
C TYR A 185 6.37 -13.23 -17.86
N PHE A 186 5.86 -14.05 -16.94
CA PHE A 186 5.93 -13.86 -15.49
C PHE A 186 6.76 -14.97 -14.84
N MET A 187 7.26 -14.71 -13.62
CA MET A 187 8.00 -15.72 -12.85
C MET A 187 7.14 -16.99 -12.70
N PRO A 188 7.67 -18.18 -13.06
CA PRO A 188 6.96 -19.43 -12.84
C PRO A 188 6.53 -19.59 -11.38
N VAL A 189 5.27 -19.98 -11.14
CA VAL A 189 4.72 -20.16 -9.77
C VAL A 189 5.54 -21.13 -8.92
N ARG A 190 6.20 -22.12 -9.52
CA ARG A 190 7.10 -23.06 -8.82
C ARG A 190 8.43 -22.45 -8.35
N GLN A 191 8.75 -21.28 -8.88
CA GLN A 191 9.92 -20.49 -8.51
C GLN A 191 9.54 -19.37 -7.54
N LEU A 192 8.25 -19.22 -7.19
CA LEU A 192 7.80 -18.43 -6.06
C LEU A 192 7.92 -19.31 -4.80
#